data_AF-A0A2D6XB26-F1
#
_entry.id   AF-A0A2D6XB26-F1
#
_cell.length_a   1.000
_cell.length_b   1.000
_cell.length_c   1.000
_cell.angle_alpha   90.00
_cell.angle_beta   90.00
_cell.angle_gamma   90.00
#
_symmetry.space_group_name_H-M   'P 1'
#
loop_
_entity.id
_entity.type
_entity.pdbx_description
1 polymer ?
#
loop_
_entity_poly.entity_id
_entity_poly.type
_entity_poly.pdbx_seq_one_letter_code
_entity_poly.pdbx_strand_id
1 'polypeptide(L)'
;MPVDTVVTGGPLTGEQRRVNRVNIDLNTARNVLVNNKDITFREVKDDQQADPSAFTGRKEVAIMGYGNAPTITVTQDQPLEAKVLGMSLEVSF
;
A
#
# COMPACT_ATOMS: atom_id res chain seq x y z
N MET A 1 -2.67 -0.54 -9.84
CA MET A 1 -2.22 -1.55 -10.83
C MET A 1 -3.03 -2.83 -10.61
N PRO A 2 -3.56 -3.47 -11.67
CA PRO A 2 -4.17 -4.78 -11.55
C PRO A 2 -3.09 -5.80 -11.21
N VAL A 3 -3.32 -6.66 -10.21
CA VAL A 3 -2.37 -7.72 -9.87
C VAL A 3 -2.57 -8.91 -10.80
N ASP A 4 -1.68 -9.05 -11.77
CA ASP A 4 -1.65 -10.18 -12.68
C ASP A 4 -0.39 -11.00 -12.45
N THR A 5 -0.55 -12.29 -12.19
CA THR A 5 0.56 -13.21 -12.00
C THR A 5 0.31 -14.45 -12.84
N VAL A 6 1.32 -14.85 -13.63
CA VAL A 6 1.29 -16.09 -14.39
C VAL A 6 1.62 -17.21 -13.42
N VAL A 7 0.62 -18.02 -13.05
CA VAL A 7 0.82 -19.20 -12.21
C VAL A 7 1.15 -20.39 -13.10
N THR A 8 1.86 -21.38 -12.55
CA THR A 8 2.25 -22.64 -13.20
C THR A 8 1.08 -23.43 -13.82
N GLY A 9 -0.18 -23.13 -13.44
CA GLY A 9 -1.40 -23.78 -13.95
C GLY A 9 -2.12 -23.08 -15.12
N GLY A 10 -1.60 -21.95 -15.63
CA GLY A 10 -2.24 -21.15 -16.68
C GLY A 10 -2.73 -19.77 -16.20
N PRO A 11 -3.30 -18.94 -17.09
CA PRO A 11 -3.76 -17.62 -16.71
C PRO A 11 -4.99 -17.71 -15.78
N LEU A 12 -4.90 -17.14 -14.58
CA LEU A 12 -5.99 -17.02 -13.59
C LEU A 12 -7.15 -16.10 -14.03
N THR A 13 -7.41 -15.98 -15.32
CA THR A 13 -8.43 -15.08 -15.86
C THR A 13 -9.80 -15.63 -15.50
N GLY A 14 -10.47 -15.02 -14.51
CA GLY A 14 -11.84 -15.37 -14.10
C GLY A 14 -11.99 -15.95 -12.68
N GLU A 15 -10.89 -16.28 -12.00
CA GLU A 15 -10.95 -16.73 -10.60
C GLU A 15 -10.84 -15.57 -9.61
N GLN A 16 -11.51 -15.70 -8.46
CA GLN A 16 -11.46 -14.71 -7.40
C GLN A 16 -10.07 -14.69 -6.78
N ARG A 17 -9.38 -13.55 -6.89
CA ARG A 17 -8.07 -13.33 -6.27
C ARG A 17 -8.27 -12.51 -5.01
N ARG A 18 -7.49 -12.81 -3.98
CA ARG A 18 -7.48 -12.05 -2.73
C ARG A 18 -6.08 -11.50 -2.47
N VAL A 19 -5.98 -10.18 -2.33
CA VAL A 19 -4.74 -9.54 -1.87
C VAL A 19 -4.77 -9.51 -0.36
N ASN A 20 -3.88 -10.26 0.29
CA ASN A 20 -3.82 -10.32 1.74
C ASN A 20 -3.00 -9.18 2.33
N ARG A 21 -1.85 -8.90 1.71
CA ARG A 21 -0.91 -7.88 2.20
C ARG A 21 -0.26 -7.13 1.06
N VAL A 22 -0.02 -5.85 1.32
CA VAL A 22 0.77 -4.97 0.47
C VAL A 22 1.93 -4.45 1.30
N ASN A 23 3.14 -4.73 0.83
CA ASN A 23 4.38 -4.23 1.43
C ASN A 23 4.88 -3.10 0.53
N ILE A 24 4.91 -1.89 1.08
CA ILE A 24 5.33 -0.69 0.36
C ILE A 24 6.65 -0.22 0.97
N ASP A 25 7.68 -0.10 0.13
CA ASP A 25 8.97 0.46 0.52
C ASP A 25 8.94 1.96 0.29
N LEU A 26 9.01 2.71 1.40
CA LEU A 26 8.86 4.15 1.44
C LEU A 26 10.19 4.80 1.84
N ASN A 27 10.47 5.95 1.22
CA ASN A 27 11.59 6.78 1.59
C ASN A 27 11.11 8.20 1.89
N THR A 28 11.47 8.69 3.07
CA THR A 28 11.12 10.02 3.59
C THR A 28 9.64 10.38 3.37
N ALA A 29 8.75 9.40 3.55
CA ALA A 29 7.32 9.58 3.31
C ALA A 29 6.62 10.09 4.56
N ARG A 30 5.84 11.16 4.43
CA ARG A 30 5.06 11.73 5.56
C ARG A 30 3.60 11.34 5.54
N ASN A 31 3.07 11.05 4.35
CA ASN A 31 1.68 10.66 4.17
C ASN A 31 1.52 9.83 2.90
N VAL A 32 0.81 8.70 3.01
CA VAL A 32 0.44 7.83 1.89
C VAL A 32 -0.92 7.22 2.17
N LEU A 33 -1.80 7.21 1.17
CA LEU A 33 -3.07 6.50 1.21
C LEU A 33 -2.99 5.24 0.36
N VAL A 34 -3.40 4.11 0.93
CA VAL A 34 -3.47 2.82 0.23
C VAL A 34 -4.92 2.35 0.20
N ASN A 35 -5.52 2.31 -1.00
CA ASN A 35 -6.91 1.91 -1.20
C ASN A 35 -7.88 2.67 -0.26
N ASN A 36 -7.75 3.99 -0.21
CA ASN A 36 -8.49 4.92 0.67
C ASN A 36 -8.21 4.78 2.17
N LYS A 37 -7.26 3.94 2.59
CA LYS A 37 -6.77 3.88 3.97
C LYS A 37 -5.60 4.84 4.13
N ASP A 38 -5.78 5.87 4.95
CA ASP A 38 -4.72 6.80 5.32
C ASP A 38 -3.69 6.12 6.22
N ILE A 39 -2.42 6.25 5.84
CA ILE A 39 -1.25 5.81 6.60
C ILE A 39 -0.44 7.06 6.92
N THR A 40 -0.85 7.72 8.00
CA THR A 40 -0.11 8.84 8.59
C THR A 40 0.93 8.31 9.57
N PHE A 41 2.17 8.80 9.46
CA PHE A 41 3.32 8.38 10.28
C PHE A 41 3.53 9.24 11.54
N ARG A 42 2.45 9.83 12.07
CA ARG A 42 2.53 10.79 13.17
C ARG A 42 2.84 10.09 14.51
N GLU A 43 3.95 10.47 15.11
CA GLU A 43 4.27 10.14 16.51
C GLU A 43 3.52 11.08 17.45
N VAL A 44 3.08 10.59 18.61
CA VAL A 44 2.48 11.42 19.66
C VAL A 44 3.61 12.19 20.34
N LYS A 45 3.78 13.47 19.98
CA LYS A 45 4.69 14.42 20.63
C LYS A 45 3.89 15.45 21.42
N ASP A 46 4.55 16.13 22.35
CA ASP A 46 3.98 17.19 23.18
C ASP A 46 3.45 18.37 22.34
N ASP A 47 4.10 18.64 21.21
CA ASP A 47 3.65 19.61 20.21
C ASP A 47 2.94 18.90 19.03
N GLN A 48 1.62 19.05 18.94
CA GLN A 48 0.79 18.49 17.87
C GLN A 48 0.67 19.41 16.64
N GLN A 49 1.19 20.64 16.70
CA GLN A 49 1.17 21.59 15.57
C GLN A 49 2.31 21.30 14.57
N ALA A 50 3.34 20.55 14.99
CA ALA A 50 4.45 20.18 14.13
C ALA A 50 4.05 19.21 13.00
N ASP A 51 4.79 19.27 11.89
CA ASP A 51 4.67 18.35 10.78
C ASP A 51 4.85 16.88 11.22
N PRO A 52 4.19 15.91 10.55
CA PRO A 52 4.44 14.50 10.78
C PRO A 52 5.91 14.15 10.54
N SER A 53 6.48 13.28 11.38
CA SER A 53 7.81 12.73 11.16
C SER A 53 7.86 11.95 9.85
N ALA A 54 8.96 12.09 9.11
CA ALA A 54 9.19 11.33 7.89
C ALA A 54 9.46 9.86 8.25
N PHE A 55 8.75 8.94 7.58
CA PHE A 55 8.98 7.52 7.69
C PHE A 55 9.81 7.01 6.51
N THR A 56 10.83 6.22 6.83
CA THR A 56 11.66 5.51 5.85
C THR A 56 11.70 4.04 6.26
N GLY A 57 11.35 3.16 5.33
CA GLY A 57 11.33 1.73 5.56
C GLY A 57 10.17 1.03 4.87
N ARG A 58 10.02 -0.26 5.19
CA ARG A 58 8.94 -1.10 4.67
C ARG A 58 7.70 -0.93 5.55
N LYS A 59 6.57 -0.58 4.92
CA LYS A 59 5.27 -0.54 5.58
C LYS A 59 4.41 -1.67 5.07
N GLU A 60 3.93 -2.49 6.00
CA GLU A 60 2.97 -3.55 5.70
C GLU A 60 1.54 -3.06 5.91
N VAL A 61 0.70 -3.31 4.91
CA VAL A 61 -0.71 -2.91 4.91
C VAL A 61 -1.53 -4.14 4.60
N ALA A 62 -2.26 -4.63 5.62
CA ALA A 62 -3.27 -5.64 5.40
C ALA A 62 -4.44 -5.02 4.64
N ILE A 63 -4.79 -5.62 3.50
CA ILE A 63 -5.96 -5.26 2.70
C ILE A 63 -6.95 -6.42 2.78
N MET A 64 -8.23 -6.08 2.86
CA MET A 64 -9.31 -7.05 2.87
C MET A 64 -10.12 -6.91 1.60
N GLY A 65 -10.64 -8.04 1.10
CA GLY A 65 -11.47 -8.08 -0.09
C GLY A 65 -10.99 -9.12 -1.09
N TYR A 66 -11.93 -9.61 -1.88
CA TYR A 66 -11.71 -10.52 -3.00
C TYR A 66 -12.22 -9.83 -4.27
N GLY A 67 -11.58 -10.09 -5.39
CA GLY A 67 -11.99 -9.54 -6.67
C GLY A 67 -11.37 -10.27 -7.84
N ASN A 68 -12.05 -10.23 -8.97
CA ASN A 68 -11.54 -10.83 -10.22
C ASN A 68 -10.31 -10.07 -10.75
N ALA A 69 -10.23 -8.77 -10.45
CA ALA A 69 -9.11 -7.90 -10.78
C ALA A 69 -8.79 -6.99 -9.58
N PRO A 70 -8.14 -7.51 -8.51
CA PRO A 70 -7.78 -6.69 -7.37
C PRO A 70 -6.83 -5.58 -7.84
N THR A 71 -7.19 -4.34 -7.55
CA THR A 71 -6.40 -3.17 -7.91
C THR A 71 -5.96 -2.45 -6.65
N ILE A 72 -4.65 -2.25 -6.51
CA ILE A 72 -4.10 -1.41 -5.46
C ILE A 72 -3.84 -0.02 -6.01
N THR A 73 -4.38 0.97 -5.32
CA THR A 73 -4.21 2.40 -5.62
C THR A 73 -3.46 3.04 -4.46
N VAL A 74 -2.31 3.61 -4.77
CA VAL A 74 -1.51 4.42 -3.83
C VAL A 74 -1.74 5.87 -4.22
N THR A 75 -2.22 6.67 -3.28
CA THR A 75 -2.56 8.08 -3.49
C THR A 75 -1.97 8.93 -2.37
N GLN A 76 -1.99 10.25 -2.56
CA GLN A 76 -1.56 11.20 -1.57
C GLN A 76 -2.55 12.37 -1.57
N ASP A 77 -3.07 12.72 -0.40
CA ASP A 77 -4.03 13.81 -0.19
C ASP A 77 -3.34 15.14 0.16
N GLN A 78 -2.22 15.08 0.88
CA GLN A 78 -1.43 16.24 1.29
C GLN A 78 -0.17 16.42 0.44
N PRO A 79 0.23 17.64 0.08
CA PRO A 79 1.41 17.92 -0.75
C PRO A 79 2.72 17.80 0.05
N LEU A 80 2.91 16.69 0.77
CA LEU A 80 4.10 16.40 1.56
C LEU A 80 5.08 15.52 0.76
N GLU A 81 6.29 15.34 1.27
CA GLU A 81 7.24 14.44 0.65
C GLU A 81 6.79 12.97 0.81
N ALA A 82 6.75 12.24 -0.31
CA ALA A 82 6.54 10.80 -0.35
C ALA A 82 7.28 10.20 -1.55
N LYS A 83 8.22 9.28 -1.29
CA LYS A 83 8.88 8.51 -2.35
C LYS A 83 8.56 7.03 -2.17
N VAL A 84 7.90 6.44 -3.16
CA VAL A 84 7.67 5.00 -3.25
C VAL A 84 8.82 4.38 -4.02
N LEU A 85 9.62 3.54 -3.35
CA LEU A 85 10.77 2.87 -3.96
C LEU A 85 10.37 1.54 -4.61
N GLY A 86 9.42 0.83 -4.02
CA GLY A 86 8.97 -0.48 -4.48
C GLY A 86 7.69 -0.91 -3.78
N MET A 87 7.02 -1.89 -4.36
CA MET A 87 5.82 -2.49 -3.79
C MET A 87 5.83 -4.00 -4.07
N SER A 88 5.54 -4.79 -3.03
CA SER A 88 5.35 -6.23 -3.11
C SER A 88 3.96 -6.61 -2.61
N LEU A 89 3.35 -7.60 -3.23
CA LEU A 89 1.95 -7.98 -3.03
C LEU A 89 1.90 -9.48 -2.68
N GLU A 90 1.24 -9.81 -1.57
CA GLU A 90 0.90 -11.19 -1.25
C GLU A 90 -0.52 -11.46 -1.73
N VAL A 91 -0.62 -12.33 -2.75
CA VAL A 91 -1.88 -12.74 -3.35
C VAL A 91 -2.14 -14.20 -3.01
N SER A 92 -3.33 -14.49 -2.50
CA SER A 92 -3.90 -15.83 -2.43
C SER A 92 -4.96 -16.00 -3.51
N PHE A 93 -4.96 -17.16 -4.14
CA PHE A 93 -5.95 -17.65 -5.10
C PHE A 93 -6.53 -18.96 -4.56
#